data_AF-A0A955PB01-F1
#
_entry.id   AF-A0A955PB01-F1
#
_cell.length_a   1.000
_cell.length_b   1.000
_cell.length_c   1.000
_cell.angle_alpha   90.00
_cell.angle_beta   90.00
_cell.angle_gamma   90.00
#
_symmetry.space_group_name_H-M   'P 1'
#
loop_
_entity.id
_entity.type
_entity.pdbx_description
1 polymer ?
#
loop_
_entity_poly.entity_id
_entity_poly.type
_entity_poly.pdbx_seq_one_letter_code
_entity_poly.pdbx_strand_id
1 'polypeptide(L)'
;VREDPHEDCSFCHDVEDDCAHCHKNTESRGFNHAERSGFDLKSYHANLKCVDCHKSIHDLTGLSPECDSCHTEEWSPEEFDHSVTGLKLDENHIEFDCEGCHTEGFASVTACDLCHDDQRKYPESMPGVLVTPRFLSEKL
;
A
#
# COMPACT_ATOMS: atom_id res chain seq x y z
N VAL A 1 13.83 30.61 9.50
CA VAL A 1 12.57 30.75 10.27
C VAL A 1 11.47 30.47 9.27
N ARG A 2 10.61 29.47 9.48
CA ARG A 2 9.47 29.27 8.58
C ARG A 2 8.48 30.41 8.81
N GLU A 3 8.10 31.09 7.74
CA GLU A 3 7.32 32.34 7.80
C GLU A 3 5.83 32.08 8.01
N ASP A 4 5.32 30.88 7.69
CA ASP A 4 3.93 30.48 7.93
C ASP A 4 3.84 29.01 8.37
N PRO A 5 3.31 28.70 9.58
CA PRO A 5 3.08 27.33 10.03
C PRO A 5 1.98 26.58 9.24
N HIS A 6 1.19 27.27 8.41
CA HIS A 6 0.16 26.62 7.59
C HIS A 6 0.71 26.03 6.29
N GLU A 7 1.90 26.43 5.82
CA GLU A 7 2.46 26.04 4.51
C GLU A 7 2.55 24.51 4.29
N ASP A 8 2.91 23.77 5.35
CA ASP A 8 3.01 22.31 5.29
C ASP A 8 1.63 21.63 5.13
N CYS A 9 0.58 22.25 5.67
CA CYS A 9 -0.78 21.72 5.66
C CYS A 9 -1.58 22.24 4.46
N SER A 10 -1.41 23.52 4.10
CA SER A 10 -2.13 24.21 3.03
C SER A 10 -1.75 23.71 1.64
N PHE A 11 -0.61 23.04 1.52
CA PHE A 11 -0.21 22.34 0.30
C PHE A 11 -1.23 21.27 -0.14
N CYS A 12 -1.91 20.62 0.82
CA CYS A 12 -2.87 19.54 0.54
C CYS A 12 -4.28 19.82 1.10
N HIS A 13 -4.41 20.67 2.10
CA HIS A 13 -5.67 20.95 2.78
C HIS A 13 -6.08 22.41 2.54
N ASP A 14 -7.35 22.65 2.22
CA ASP A 14 -7.87 24.00 2.20
C ASP A 14 -7.92 24.56 3.63
N VAL A 15 -7.22 25.66 3.85
CA VAL A 15 -7.08 26.31 5.17
C VAL A 15 -7.79 27.65 5.25
N GLU A 16 -8.48 28.08 4.18
CA GLU A 16 -8.97 29.47 4.10
C GLU A 16 -10.20 29.75 4.99
N ASP A 17 -11.08 28.75 5.23
CA ASP A 17 -12.43 29.05 5.77
C ASP A 17 -12.84 28.32 7.07
N ASP A 18 -12.07 27.35 7.59
CA ASP A 18 -12.43 26.59 8.82
C ASP A 18 -11.26 26.45 9.80
N CYS A 19 -10.86 27.57 10.43
CA CYS A 19 -9.77 27.60 11.41
C CYS A 19 -10.01 26.66 12.59
N ALA A 20 -11.28 26.43 12.97
CA ALA A 20 -11.66 25.64 14.14
C ALA A 20 -11.41 24.14 13.93
N HIS A 21 -11.36 23.66 12.67
CA HIS A 21 -11.03 22.28 12.34
C HIS A 21 -9.66 21.84 12.87
N CYS A 22 -8.69 22.75 12.79
CA CYS A 22 -7.29 22.53 13.12
C CYS A 22 -6.89 23.14 14.47
N HIS A 23 -7.40 24.33 14.84
CA HIS A 23 -7.09 25.00 16.11
C HIS A 23 -8.00 24.56 17.27
N LYS A 24 -8.02 23.26 17.54
CA LYS A 24 -8.75 22.65 18.66
C LYS A 24 -7.83 22.31 19.83
N ASN A 25 -8.36 22.23 21.04
CA ASN A 25 -7.61 21.85 22.26
C ASN A 25 -7.30 20.34 22.35
N THR A 26 -7.13 19.69 21.21
CA THR A 26 -6.86 18.26 21.08
C THR A 26 -5.90 18.07 19.91
N GLU A 27 -5.00 17.11 20.00
CA GLU A 27 -4.13 16.81 18.86
C GLU A 27 -4.96 16.43 17.62
N SER A 28 -4.67 17.08 16.49
CA SER A 28 -5.21 16.67 15.20
C SER A 28 -4.55 15.36 14.81
N ARG A 29 -5.33 14.29 14.75
CA ARG A 29 -4.83 13.00 14.27
C ARG A 29 -4.40 13.15 12.81
N GLY A 30 -3.20 12.69 12.49
CA GLY A 30 -2.70 12.67 11.12
C GLY A 30 -3.61 11.85 10.18
N PHE A 31 -3.46 12.09 8.89
CA PHE A 31 -4.12 11.28 7.87
C PHE A 31 -3.64 9.83 7.94
N ASN A 32 -4.57 8.88 7.91
CA ASN A 32 -4.29 7.45 7.81
C ASN A 32 -5.01 6.91 6.58
N HIS A 33 -4.24 6.39 5.63
CA HIS A 33 -4.78 5.93 4.35
C HIS A 33 -5.70 4.72 4.54
N ALA A 34 -5.29 3.72 5.34
CA ALA A 34 -6.06 2.51 5.60
C ALA A 34 -7.45 2.80 6.19
N GLU A 35 -7.54 3.71 7.16
CA GLU A 35 -8.81 4.04 7.80
C GLU A 35 -9.74 4.89 6.94
N ARG A 36 -9.20 5.64 5.96
CA ARG A 36 -9.98 6.55 5.12
C ARG A 36 -10.40 5.93 3.80
N SER A 37 -9.57 5.08 3.21
CA SER A 37 -9.83 4.45 1.91
C SER A 37 -9.98 2.92 1.99
N GLY A 38 -9.61 2.29 3.10
CA GLY A 38 -9.52 0.83 3.20
C GLY A 38 -8.23 0.25 2.60
N PHE A 39 -7.42 1.07 1.93
CA PHE A 39 -6.14 0.65 1.36
C PHE A 39 -4.99 1.00 2.30
N ASP A 40 -4.33 -0.02 2.85
CA ASP A 40 -3.20 0.17 3.75
C ASP A 40 -1.90 0.38 2.97
N LEU A 41 -1.33 1.58 3.06
CA LEU A 41 -0.01 1.89 2.53
C LEU A 41 1.04 1.18 3.39
N LYS A 42 1.28 -0.09 3.08
CA LYS A 42 2.33 -0.92 3.71
C LYS A 42 3.70 -0.25 3.53
N SER A 43 4.70 -0.74 4.27
CA SER A 43 6.01 -0.10 4.44
C SER A 43 6.70 0.42 3.16
N TYR A 44 6.49 -0.22 2.01
CA TYR A 44 7.05 0.22 0.71
C TYR A 44 6.38 1.47 0.15
N HIS A 45 5.08 1.66 0.43
CA HIS A 45 4.31 2.81 -0.02
C HIS A 45 4.12 3.87 1.10
N ALA A 46 4.46 3.52 2.35
CA ALA A 46 4.23 4.36 3.53
C ALA A 46 4.99 5.71 3.51
N ASN A 47 6.09 5.80 2.77
CA ASN A 47 6.92 7.01 2.70
C ASN A 47 6.80 7.75 1.37
N LEU A 48 5.89 7.33 0.49
CA LEU A 48 5.65 8.02 -0.79
C LEU A 48 4.93 9.34 -0.56
N LYS A 49 5.18 10.31 -1.43
CA LYS A 49 4.41 11.54 -1.46
C LYS A 49 3.04 11.23 -2.05
N CYS A 50 2.00 11.92 -1.59
CA CYS A 50 0.64 11.75 -2.11
C CYS A 50 0.60 11.84 -3.64
N VAL A 51 1.38 12.77 -4.22
CA VAL A 51 1.44 13.04 -5.65
C VAL A 51 2.16 11.97 -6.48
N ASP A 52 2.89 11.07 -5.85
CA ASP A 52 3.56 9.97 -6.55
C ASP A 52 2.51 9.03 -7.15
N CYS A 53 1.38 8.84 -6.45
CA CYS A 53 0.22 8.08 -6.90
C CYS A 53 -0.94 8.99 -7.35
N HIS A 54 -1.34 9.96 -6.52
CA HIS A 54 -2.44 10.88 -6.80
C HIS A 54 -1.97 12.08 -7.61
N LYS A 55 -2.02 11.98 -8.94
CA LYS A 55 -1.51 13.01 -9.86
C LYS A 55 -2.18 14.39 -9.71
N SER A 56 -3.33 14.47 -9.04
CA SER A 56 -4.02 15.71 -8.69
C SER A 56 -3.96 15.95 -7.17
N ILE A 57 -3.51 17.12 -6.74
CA ILE A 57 -3.52 17.52 -5.32
C ILE A 57 -4.92 17.92 -4.81
N HIS A 58 -5.83 18.26 -5.73
CA HIS A 58 -7.19 18.69 -5.40
C HIS A 58 -8.22 17.57 -5.51
N ASP A 59 -7.84 16.44 -6.12
CA ASP A 59 -8.66 15.24 -6.21
C ASP A 59 -7.81 14.02 -5.86
N LEU A 60 -7.86 13.66 -4.58
CA LEU A 60 -7.18 12.49 -4.02
C LEU A 60 -8.08 11.25 -4.06
N THR A 61 -9.16 11.26 -4.84
CA THR A 61 -10.15 10.17 -4.91
C THR A 61 -10.12 9.46 -6.27
N GLY A 62 -10.72 8.26 -6.33
CA GLY A 62 -10.93 7.55 -7.59
C GLY A 62 -9.75 6.73 -8.13
N LEU A 63 -8.63 6.64 -7.39
CA LEU A 63 -7.52 5.77 -7.74
C LEU A 63 -7.85 4.32 -7.42
N SER A 64 -7.55 3.41 -8.36
CA SER A 64 -7.77 1.98 -8.18
C SER A 64 -6.64 1.38 -7.32
N PRO A 65 -6.88 0.35 -6.49
CA PRO A 65 -5.81 -0.37 -5.78
C PRO A 65 -5.01 -1.30 -6.71
N GLU A 66 -5.39 -1.40 -7.98
CA GLU A 66 -4.68 -2.17 -8.99
C GLU A 66 -3.29 -1.59 -9.26
N CYS A 67 -2.32 -2.48 -9.49
CA CYS A 67 -0.90 -2.13 -9.58
C CYS A 67 -0.64 -1.04 -10.64
N ASP A 68 -1.24 -1.20 -11.81
CA ASP A 68 -1.10 -0.32 -12.97
C ASP A 68 -1.70 1.07 -12.76
N SER A 69 -2.58 1.24 -11.77
CA SER A 69 -3.14 2.54 -11.41
C SER A 69 -2.07 3.50 -10.86
N CYS A 70 -0.96 2.97 -10.34
CA CYS A 70 0.19 3.75 -9.85
C CYS A 70 1.48 3.43 -10.60
N HIS A 71 1.66 2.18 -11.03
CA HIS A 71 2.87 1.67 -11.68
C HIS A 71 2.67 1.59 -13.20
N THR A 72 2.92 2.69 -13.91
CA THR A 72 2.54 2.82 -15.34
C THR A 72 3.68 2.69 -16.34
N GLU A 73 4.69 3.57 -16.29
CA GLU A 73 5.62 3.75 -17.42
C GLU A 73 6.95 2.99 -17.29
N GLU A 74 7.44 2.75 -16.07
CA GLU A 74 8.75 2.14 -15.80
C GLU A 74 8.65 0.80 -15.06
N TRP A 75 7.46 0.22 -14.93
CA TRP A 75 7.23 -1.00 -14.16
C TRP A 75 6.62 -2.09 -15.02
N SER A 76 7.20 -3.29 -14.97
CA SER A 76 6.58 -4.52 -15.49
C SER A 76 6.12 -5.42 -14.34
N PRO A 77 4.92 -6.03 -14.42
CA PRO A 77 4.49 -7.08 -13.46
C PRO A 77 5.50 -8.22 -13.32
N GLU A 78 6.24 -8.54 -14.38
CA GLU A 78 7.24 -9.61 -14.42
C GLU A 78 8.44 -9.32 -13.50
N GLU A 79 8.67 -8.06 -13.16
CA GLU A 79 9.75 -7.61 -12.27
C GLU A 79 9.31 -7.54 -10.80
N PHE A 80 8.04 -7.83 -10.49
CA PHE A 80 7.53 -7.75 -9.13
C PHE A 80 8.04 -8.89 -8.24
N ASP A 81 8.88 -8.54 -7.27
CA ASP A 81 9.37 -9.47 -6.26
C ASP A 81 8.45 -9.51 -5.03
N HIS A 82 7.65 -10.57 -4.91
CA HIS A 82 6.76 -10.80 -3.76
C HIS A 82 7.48 -10.74 -2.39
N SER A 83 8.80 -10.91 -2.33
CA SER A 83 9.59 -10.77 -1.10
C SER A 83 9.40 -9.42 -0.40
N VAL A 84 9.02 -8.38 -1.17
CA VAL A 84 8.68 -7.05 -0.63
C VAL A 84 7.43 -7.08 0.25
N THR A 85 6.53 -8.04 0.03
CA THR A 85 5.34 -8.24 0.86
C THR A 85 5.61 -9.08 2.10
N GLY A 86 6.84 -9.61 2.24
CA GLY A 86 7.24 -10.51 3.32
C GLY A 86 7.07 -12.00 3.01
N LEU A 87 6.71 -12.34 1.76
CA LEU A 87 6.58 -13.71 1.29
C LEU A 87 7.37 -13.89 0.00
N LYS A 88 8.42 -14.70 0.03
CA LYS A 88 9.10 -15.14 -1.19
C LYS A 88 8.41 -16.41 -1.69
N LEU A 89 7.71 -16.33 -2.83
CA LEU A 89 7.05 -17.47 -3.45
C LEU A 89 8.03 -18.59 -3.80
N ASP A 90 7.57 -19.83 -3.76
CA ASP A 90 8.35 -20.98 -4.24
C ASP A 90 8.35 -21.08 -5.77
N GLU A 91 9.12 -22.02 -6.30
CA GLU A 91 9.30 -22.25 -7.74
C GLU A 91 8.02 -22.64 -8.49
N ASN A 92 6.96 -23.09 -7.80
CA ASN A 92 5.71 -23.46 -8.46
C ASN A 92 4.73 -22.29 -8.43
N HIS A 93 4.62 -21.58 -7.30
CA HIS A 93 3.67 -20.48 -7.15
C HIS A 93 4.10 -19.21 -7.89
N ILE A 94 5.41 -19.00 -8.10
CA ILE A 94 5.92 -17.86 -8.87
C ILE A 94 5.62 -17.94 -10.36
N GLU A 95 5.28 -19.12 -10.89
CA GLU A 95 5.00 -19.34 -12.31
C GLU A 95 3.55 -18.98 -12.70
N PHE A 96 2.69 -18.67 -11.72
CA PHE A 96 1.33 -18.24 -12.00
C PHE A 96 1.29 -16.76 -12.40
N ASP A 97 0.47 -16.44 -13.39
CA ASP A 97 0.09 -15.06 -13.68
C ASP A 97 -0.57 -14.43 -12.46
N CYS A 98 -0.48 -13.10 -12.36
CA CYS A 98 -0.98 -12.32 -11.23
C CYS A 98 -2.44 -12.65 -10.88
N GLU A 99 -3.30 -12.70 -11.90
CA GLU A 99 -4.74 -12.99 -11.81
C GLU A 99 -5.01 -14.46 -11.44
N GLY A 100 -4.04 -15.35 -11.64
CA GLY A 100 -4.13 -16.75 -11.24
C GLY A 100 -4.24 -16.92 -9.72
N CYS A 101 -3.70 -15.96 -8.96
CA CYS A 101 -3.85 -15.90 -7.51
C CYS A 101 -4.78 -14.75 -7.08
N HIS A 102 -4.57 -13.52 -7.58
CA HIS A 102 -5.31 -12.31 -7.18
C HIS A 102 -6.71 -12.22 -7.82
N THR A 103 -7.53 -13.24 -7.62
CA THR A 103 -8.88 -13.40 -8.20
C THR A 103 -9.90 -12.41 -7.65
N GLU A 104 -9.73 -11.95 -6.41
CA GLU A 104 -10.58 -10.95 -5.73
C GLU A 104 -9.86 -9.59 -5.59
N GLY A 105 -8.91 -9.31 -6.50
CA GLY A 105 -8.08 -8.11 -6.53
C GLY A 105 -6.80 -8.21 -5.70
N PHE A 106 -5.87 -7.28 -5.94
CA PHE A 106 -4.53 -7.30 -5.34
C PHE A 106 -4.47 -6.94 -3.85
N ALA A 107 -5.53 -6.31 -3.33
CA ALA A 107 -5.68 -6.06 -1.90
C ALA A 107 -6.09 -7.32 -1.10
N SER A 108 -6.53 -8.37 -1.78
CA SER A 108 -7.08 -9.59 -1.19
C SER A 108 -6.04 -10.72 -1.18
N VAL A 109 -6.03 -11.52 -0.11
CA VAL A 109 -5.21 -12.73 -0.03
C VAL A 109 -6.01 -13.92 -0.54
N THR A 110 -5.46 -14.66 -1.48
CA THR A 110 -6.05 -15.88 -2.03
C THR A 110 -6.11 -16.97 -0.97
N ALA A 111 -7.28 -17.59 -0.81
CA ALA A 111 -7.44 -18.72 0.08
C ALA A 111 -6.88 -20.00 -0.56
N CYS A 112 -6.18 -20.83 0.24
CA CYS A 112 -5.50 -22.03 -0.27
C CYS A 112 -6.47 -23.02 -0.95
N ASP A 113 -7.69 -23.10 -0.43
CA ASP A 113 -8.75 -24.00 -0.88
C ASP A 113 -9.38 -23.62 -2.24
N LEU A 114 -9.05 -22.43 -2.76
CA LEU A 114 -9.43 -22.04 -4.13
C LEU A 114 -8.67 -22.85 -5.20
N CYS A 115 -7.48 -23.37 -4.87
CA CYS A 115 -6.65 -24.17 -5.77
C CYS A 115 -6.31 -25.57 -5.23
N HIS A 116 -6.28 -25.74 -3.91
CA HIS A 116 -5.87 -26.99 -3.26
C HIS A 116 -7.04 -27.72 -2.60
N ASP A 117 -7.20 -29.01 -2.89
CA ASP A 117 -8.19 -29.89 -2.26
C ASP A 117 -7.62 -30.76 -1.12
N ASP A 118 -6.31 -30.65 -0.86
CA ASP A 118 -5.56 -31.46 0.09
C ASP A 118 -5.42 -30.81 1.48
N GLN A 119 -6.31 -29.88 1.80
CA GLN A 119 -6.44 -29.24 3.12
C GLN A 119 -5.17 -28.54 3.62
N ARG A 120 -4.33 -28.07 2.69
CA ARG A 120 -3.21 -27.18 3.01
C ARG A 120 -3.71 -25.94 3.73
N LYS A 121 -2.98 -25.57 4.79
CA LYS A 121 -3.34 -24.44 5.66
C LYS A 121 -2.11 -23.62 6.02
N TYR A 122 -2.38 -22.34 6.28
CA TYR A 122 -1.42 -21.45 6.91
C TYR A 122 -1.32 -21.75 8.41
N PRO A 123 -0.11 -21.80 9.01
CA PRO A 123 1.21 -21.59 8.39
C PRO A 123 1.93 -22.89 7.97
N GLU A 124 1.31 -24.06 8.06
CA GLU A 124 2.00 -25.34 7.85
C GLU A 124 2.34 -25.66 6.38
N SER A 125 1.61 -25.08 5.43
CA SER A 125 1.79 -25.30 3.99
C SER A 125 1.78 -23.97 3.26
N MET A 126 2.86 -23.22 3.43
CA MET A 126 3.06 -21.91 2.81
C MET A 126 3.38 -22.04 1.31
N PRO A 127 2.87 -21.15 0.45
CA PRO A 127 3.22 -21.08 -0.97
C PRO A 127 4.62 -20.46 -1.21
N GLY A 128 5.54 -20.64 -0.26
CA GLY A 128 6.81 -19.96 -0.22
C GLY A 128 7.42 -19.88 1.19
N VAL A 129 8.40 -18.99 1.35
CA VAL A 129 9.11 -18.76 2.61
C VAL A 129 8.84 -17.34 3.09
N LEU A 130 8.49 -17.21 4.37
CA LEU A 130 8.38 -15.90 5.01
C LEU A 130 9.76 -15.26 5.07
N VAL A 131 9.85 -14.02 4.60
CA VAL A 131 11.07 -13.23 4.60
C VAL A 131 10.80 -11.93 5.35
N THR A 132 11.80 -11.46 6.08
CA THR A 132 11.76 -10.09 6.59
C THR A 132 11.86 -9.15 5.41
N PRO A 133 10.89 -8.25 5.17
CA PRO A 133 11.00 -7.26 4.12
C PRO A 133 12.28 -6.45 4.34
N ARG A 134 12.98 -6.13 3.24
CA ARG A 134 14.38 -5.68 3.22
C ARG A 134 14.68 -4.46 4.13
N PHE A 135 13.66 -3.70 4.53
CA PHE A 135 13.76 -2.53 5.40
C PHE A 135 13.85 -2.80 6.92
N LEU A 136 13.58 -4.02 7.40
CA LEU A 136 13.79 -4.36 8.82
C LEU A 136 15.25 -4.65 9.17
N SER A 137 16.12 -4.79 8.17
CA SER A 137 17.52 -5.20 8.34
C SER A 137 18.52 -4.03 8.41
N GLU A 138 18.09 -2.80 8.11
CA GLU A 138 18.96 -1.60 8.06
C GLU A 138 18.77 -0.65 9.26
N LYS A 139 18.03 -1.08 10.29
CA LYS A 139 18.01 -0.43 11.61
C LYS A 139 18.76 -1.27 12.65
N LEU A 140 20.05 -1.53 12.42
CA LEU A 140 21.02 -1.96 13.43
C LEU A 140 22.33 -1.19 13.24
#